data_AF-A0A0L7N8C6-F1
#
_entry.id   AF-A0A0L7N8C6-F1
#
_cell.length_a   1.000
_cell.length_b   1.000
_cell.length_c   1.000
_cell.angle_alpha   90.00
_cell.angle_beta   90.00
_cell.angle_gamma   90.00
#
_symmetry.space_group_name_H-M   'P 1'
#
loop_
_entity.id
_entity.type
_entity.pdbx_description
1 polymer ?
#
loop_
_entity_poly.entity_id
_entity_poly.type
_entity_poly.pdbx_seq_one_letter_code
_entity_poly.pdbx_strand_id
1 'polypeptide(L)'
;MAVALLLAGPATLQAAEPARQADSPAEQSSPFFRQRRAVVEAAQARRWDDAVAQARKLQDMTLPHGNPYEQLDASGLLYTLLYQQGQYAQAVLQTDHMMALAAADGYDPVSGQMQALIQRGLTAAMMAGDQGGLARYLQALKQESKAFAPLWQWDAKHKQLHYQAAQLSVPLVQGRWVLVQLEPARDRSDAANLEYVYLKPDGRRLRVRMRLRYDDGLKDMDAAARQKLLQQEHGIFAREQTPEPALTLPALPFADAVQSQQASREKREEEKADILHLDWGLVRGNWNLSLHAEQMDSERDSALQQLPQLWQAMQWPKAPELPPELPRQEREVASAWRVDDDWPRAGQLARAALADAQFPAELARLNTVAGISAFKAGQKAEASRYLDQALQAWPYVSLFRLESELVDQAQQYGAELAAQQGRDADAARLMRQYLRNAGGLQNIWVQAQDPQVADLENRRTGMVLPMRAAGFHLQEPKDSQRMMYRDLMTGQQLGLTTGLKIPESDEAQEKLLRTALEKQFRLKAGSLKKRSFTAQTRSGDRRPEGREWTFEVSPQESRPGAAHAKRVVFWIVDQGASRAILRASVSSLREQTRAEQLAQALSW
;
A
#
# COMPACT_ATOMS: atom_id res chain seq x y z
N MET A 1 5.63 -17.64 4.24
CA MET A 1 6.91 -17.97 4.92
C MET A 1 8.02 -17.12 4.31
N ALA A 2 8.10 -15.84 4.66
CA ALA A 2 9.05 -14.90 4.06
C ALA A 2 9.37 -13.78 5.07
N VAL A 3 10.07 -14.12 6.16
CA VAL A 3 10.61 -13.14 7.14
C VAL A 3 11.98 -13.55 7.72
N ALA A 4 12.52 -14.73 7.43
CA ALA A 4 13.70 -15.25 8.16
C ALA A 4 15.09 -14.94 7.56
N LEU A 5 15.25 -13.98 6.65
CA LEU A 5 16.54 -13.73 5.97
C LEU A 5 17.42 -12.62 6.59
N LEU A 6 17.03 -12.05 7.73
CA LEU A 6 17.75 -10.90 8.28
C LEU A 6 18.83 -11.23 9.33
N LEU A 7 18.97 -12.44 9.88
CA LEU A 7 19.83 -12.67 11.06
C LEU A 7 21.26 -13.21 10.82
N ALA A 8 21.93 -12.88 9.71
CA ALA A 8 23.32 -13.30 9.54
C ALA A 8 24.29 -12.11 9.53
N GLY A 9 25.34 -12.20 10.37
CA GLY A 9 26.65 -11.62 10.06
C GLY A 9 27.18 -12.22 8.74
N PRO A 10 28.49 -12.40 8.51
CA PRO A 10 28.86 -13.41 7.54
C PRO A 10 28.29 -14.70 8.11
N ALA A 11 27.21 -15.20 7.52
CA ALA A 11 26.89 -16.59 7.66
C ALA A 11 28.19 -17.27 7.25
N THR A 12 28.90 -17.89 8.20
CA THR A 12 29.55 -19.14 7.84
C THR A 12 28.53 -19.91 7.01
N LEU A 13 28.95 -20.53 5.90
CA LEU A 13 28.09 -21.33 5.03
C LEU A 13 27.51 -22.58 5.72
N GLN A 14 27.18 -22.48 7.00
CA GLN A 14 26.08 -23.19 7.61
C GLN A 14 24.83 -22.35 7.36
N ALA A 15 24.33 -22.48 6.14
CA ALA A 15 22.90 -22.42 5.92
C ALA A 15 22.23 -23.26 7.01
N ALA A 16 21.12 -22.77 7.54
CA ALA A 16 20.19 -23.51 8.38
C ALA A 16 20.26 -25.00 8.01
N GLU A 17 20.69 -25.84 8.94
CA GLU A 17 20.24 -27.22 8.86
C GLU A 17 18.72 -27.13 8.79
N PRO A 18 18.06 -27.57 7.71
CA PRO A 18 16.70 -28.02 7.91
C PRO A 18 16.87 -29.14 8.93
N ALA A 19 16.33 -28.94 10.14
CA ALA A 19 15.84 -30.06 10.92
C ALA A 19 15.24 -31.04 9.91
N ARG A 20 15.67 -32.31 9.91
CA ARG A 20 15.24 -33.37 9.00
C ARG A 20 13.71 -33.45 8.92
N GLN A 21 13.09 -32.51 8.24
CA GLN A 21 11.74 -32.52 7.75
C GLN A 21 11.92 -32.99 6.32
N ALA A 22 11.31 -34.14 6.04
CA ALA A 22 11.43 -34.81 4.77
C ALA A 22 11.07 -33.85 3.63
N ASP A 23 12.08 -33.30 2.94
CA ASP A 23 11.92 -32.63 1.65
C ASP A 23 11.13 -33.58 0.74
N SER A 24 10.07 -33.07 0.12
CA SER A 24 9.22 -33.88 -0.74
C SER A 24 10.04 -34.42 -1.92
N PRO A 25 9.84 -35.67 -2.38
CA PRO A 25 10.61 -36.27 -3.49
C PRO A 25 10.65 -35.42 -4.77
N ALA A 26 9.64 -34.57 -4.98
CA ALA A 26 9.56 -33.62 -6.09
C ALA A 26 10.65 -32.53 -6.04
N GLU A 27 10.96 -31.97 -4.86
CA GLU A 27 11.96 -30.90 -4.69
C GLU A 27 13.38 -31.40 -4.97
N GLN A 28 13.67 -32.67 -4.67
CA GLN A 28 14.97 -33.29 -4.91
C GLN A 28 15.30 -33.46 -6.42
N SER A 29 14.28 -33.47 -7.28
CA SER A 29 14.45 -33.69 -8.73
C SER A 29 14.65 -32.40 -9.55
N SER A 30 14.32 -31.24 -8.97
CA SER A 30 14.41 -29.95 -9.68
C SER A 30 15.85 -29.61 -10.09
N PRO A 31 16.10 -29.19 -11.34
CA PRO A 31 17.40 -28.68 -11.76
C PRO A 31 17.91 -27.52 -10.89
N PHE A 32 17.01 -26.66 -10.40
CA PHE A 32 17.35 -25.53 -9.53
C PHE A 32 17.95 -26.01 -8.20
N PHE A 33 17.25 -26.87 -7.45
CA PHE A 33 17.71 -27.35 -6.15
C PHE A 33 19.00 -28.19 -6.24
N ARG A 34 19.19 -28.96 -7.33
CA ARG A 34 20.44 -29.66 -7.59
C ARG A 34 21.61 -28.70 -7.79
N GLN A 35 21.42 -27.67 -8.61
CA GLN A 35 22.45 -26.66 -8.85
C GLN A 35 22.74 -25.83 -7.59
N ARG A 36 21.70 -25.47 -6.83
CA ARG A 36 21.83 -24.81 -5.51
C ARG A 36 22.64 -25.64 -4.52
N ARG A 37 22.41 -26.96 -4.46
CA ARG A 37 23.18 -27.87 -3.61
C ARG A 37 24.66 -27.90 -4.02
N ALA A 38 24.96 -27.94 -5.32
CA ALA A 38 26.34 -27.88 -5.81
C ALA A 38 27.07 -26.59 -5.37
N VAL A 39 26.38 -25.45 -5.34
CA VAL A 39 26.93 -24.19 -4.78
C VAL A 39 27.29 -24.38 -3.31
N VAL A 40 26.35 -24.89 -2.50
CA VAL A 40 26.55 -25.07 -1.05
C VAL A 40 27.66 -26.08 -0.76
N GLU A 41 27.69 -27.21 -1.46
CA GLU A 41 28.73 -28.24 -1.32
C GLU A 41 30.12 -27.71 -1.68
N ALA A 42 30.25 -26.96 -2.79
CA ALA A 42 31.51 -26.32 -3.16
C ALA A 42 31.97 -25.30 -2.10
N ALA A 43 31.04 -24.53 -1.56
CA ALA A 43 31.31 -23.51 -0.56
C ALA A 43 31.68 -24.11 0.81
N GLN A 44 31.01 -25.18 1.23
CA GLN A 44 31.36 -25.95 2.44
C GLN A 44 32.72 -26.63 2.31
N ALA A 45 33.05 -27.14 1.12
CA ALA A 45 34.37 -27.66 0.80
C ALA A 45 35.45 -26.57 0.64
N ARG A 46 35.12 -25.29 0.85
CA ARG A 46 36.00 -24.12 0.68
C ARG A 46 36.58 -23.99 -0.74
N ARG A 47 35.90 -24.56 -1.75
CA ARG A 47 36.23 -24.45 -3.17
C ARG A 47 35.58 -23.18 -3.73
N TRP A 48 36.10 -22.03 -3.31
CA TRP A 48 35.48 -20.72 -3.48
C TRP A 48 35.23 -20.30 -4.93
N ASP A 49 36.18 -20.54 -5.83
CA ASP A 49 36.02 -20.23 -7.26
C ASP A 49 34.96 -21.12 -7.92
N ASP A 50 34.91 -22.40 -7.56
CA ASP A 50 33.88 -23.34 -8.04
C ASP A 50 32.51 -22.92 -7.50
N ALA A 51 32.40 -22.58 -6.20
CA ALA A 51 31.16 -22.10 -5.61
C ALA A 51 30.60 -20.86 -6.34
N VAL A 52 31.47 -19.89 -6.67
CA VAL A 52 31.07 -18.69 -7.45
C VAL A 52 30.67 -19.06 -8.88
N ALA A 53 31.40 -19.96 -9.55
CA ALA A 53 31.05 -20.43 -10.88
C ALA A 53 29.70 -21.15 -10.91
N GLN A 54 29.46 -22.04 -9.94
CA GLN A 54 28.17 -22.73 -9.79
C GLN A 54 27.04 -21.75 -9.45
N ALA A 55 27.31 -20.69 -8.67
CA ALA A 55 26.31 -19.69 -8.31
C ALA A 55 25.94 -18.77 -9.48
N ARG A 56 26.91 -18.41 -10.33
CA ARG A 56 26.64 -17.70 -11.60
C ARG A 56 25.77 -18.56 -12.51
N LYS A 57 26.11 -19.84 -12.67
CA LYS A 57 25.29 -20.79 -13.44
C LYS A 57 23.88 -20.93 -12.87
N LEU A 58 23.73 -20.98 -11.54
CA LEU A 58 22.43 -21.00 -10.89
C LEU A 58 21.61 -19.74 -11.23
N GLN A 59 22.24 -18.56 -11.18
CA GLN A 59 21.59 -17.31 -11.54
C GLN A 59 21.15 -17.32 -13.02
N ASP A 60 22.04 -17.69 -13.94
CA ASP A 60 21.76 -17.73 -15.38
C ASP A 60 20.59 -18.68 -15.72
N MET A 61 20.47 -19.81 -15.01
CA MET A 61 19.35 -20.75 -15.15
C MET A 61 18.00 -20.12 -14.80
N THR A 62 17.98 -19.09 -13.94
CA THR A 62 16.75 -18.44 -13.48
C THR A 62 16.35 -17.22 -14.31
N LEU A 63 17.24 -16.64 -15.11
CA LEU A 63 16.97 -15.39 -15.86
C LEU A 63 15.94 -15.51 -17.01
N PRO A 64 15.90 -16.58 -17.83
CA PRO A 64 14.99 -16.65 -18.96
C PRO A 64 13.63 -17.26 -18.54
N HIS A 65 12.81 -16.53 -17.77
CA HIS A 65 11.46 -16.91 -17.28
C HIS A 65 11.41 -17.75 -15.99
N GLY A 66 12.43 -17.67 -15.13
CA GLY A 66 12.45 -18.37 -13.85
C GLY A 66 11.50 -17.80 -12.80
N ASN A 67 11.18 -18.61 -11.80
CA ASN A 67 10.38 -18.21 -10.65
C ASN A 67 11.08 -17.04 -9.91
N PRO A 68 10.39 -15.92 -9.61
CA PRO A 68 11.02 -14.75 -8.99
C PRO A 68 11.58 -15.05 -7.58
N TYR A 69 11.07 -16.06 -6.87
CA TYR A 69 11.66 -16.55 -5.63
C TYR A 69 13.00 -17.27 -5.84
N GLU A 70 13.11 -18.08 -6.90
CA GLU A 70 14.36 -18.78 -7.26
C GLU A 70 15.44 -17.79 -7.72
N GLN A 71 15.04 -16.76 -8.48
CA GLN A 71 15.93 -15.68 -8.89
C GLN A 71 16.48 -14.90 -7.68
N LEU A 72 15.63 -14.59 -6.70
CA LEU A 72 16.04 -13.90 -5.48
C LEU A 72 17.01 -14.75 -4.64
N ASP A 73 16.77 -16.05 -4.52
CA ASP A 73 17.66 -17.00 -3.82
C ASP A 73 19.02 -17.13 -4.53
N ALA A 74 19.01 -17.37 -5.85
CA ALA A 74 20.24 -17.47 -6.65
C ALA A 74 21.08 -16.19 -6.59
N SER A 75 20.42 -15.03 -6.73
CA SER A 75 21.04 -13.71 -6.55
C SER A 75 21.63 -13.54 -5.14
N GLY A 76 20.90 -13.96 -4.11
CA GLY A 76 21.36 -13.89 -2.72
C GLY A 76 22.58 -14.75 -2.44
N LEU A 77 22.62 -15.97 -2.99
CA LEU A 77 23.76 -16.88 -2.86
C LEU A 77 25.01 -16.33 -3.54
N LEU A 78 24.89 -15.88 -4.79
CA LEU A 78 26.02 -15.30 -5.51
C LEU A 78 26.54 -14.04 -4.80
N TYR A 79 25.66 -13.12 -4.40
CA TYR A 79 26.05 -11.93 -3.62
C TYR A 79 26.83 -12.31 -2.36
N THR A 80 26.35 -13.30 -1.60
CA THR A 80 26.97 -13.74 -0.35
C THR A 80 28.39 -14.28 -0.58
N LEU A 81 28.58 -15.10 -1.61
CA LEU A 81 29.89 -15.65 -1.97
C LEU A 81 30.87 -14.56 -2.41
N LEU A 82 30.43 -13.65 -3.29
CA LEU A 82 31.25 -12.51 -3.74
C LEU A 82 31.66 -11.62 -2.56
N TYR A 83 30.72 -11.34 -1.66
CA TYR A 83 30.97 -10.53 -0.47
C TYR A 83 31.96 -11.21 0.49
N GLN A 84 31.82 -12.51 0.76
CA GLN A 84 32.75 -13.25 1.62
C GLN A 84 34.19 -13.30 1.08
N GLN A 85 34.34 -13.33 -0.24
CA GLN A 85 35.65 -13.32 -0.90
C GLN A 85 36.24 -11.92 -1.05
N GLY A 86 35.59 -10.88 -0.50
CA GLY A 86 36.03 -9.49 -0.65
C GLY A 86 35.88 -8.94 -2.07
N GLN A 87 35.16 -9.63 -2.95
CA GLN A 87 34.89 -9.21 -4.33
C GLN A 87 33.74 -8.19 -4.38
N TYR A 88 33.83 -7.14 -3.56
CA TYR A 88 32.75 -6.17 -3.36
C TYR A 88 32.33 -5.43 -4.64
N ALA A 89 33.29 -5.10 -5.51
CA ALA A 89 32.99 -4.49 -6.81
C ALA A 89 32.15 -5.40 -7.72
N GLN A 90 32.39 -6.73 -7.68
CA GLN A 90 31.55 -7.68 -8.42
C GLN A 90 30.16 -7.82 -7.80
N ALA A 91 30.06 -7.75 -6.47
CA ALA A 91 28.77 -7.77 -5.78
C ALA A 91 27.92 -6.54 -6.12
N VAL A 92 28.54 -5.36 -6.30
CA VAL A 92 27.87 -4.15 -6.82
C VAL A 92 27.34 -4.39 -8.23
N LEU A 93 28.17 -4.86 -9.17
CA LEU A 93 27.76 -5.13 -10.55
C LEU A 93 26.61 -6.15 -10.63
N GLN A 94 26.68 -7.20 -9.81
CA GLN A 94 25.64 -8.22 -9.71
C GLN A 94 24.33 -7.62 -9.18
N THR A 95 24.39 -6.75 -8.18
CA THR A 95 23.22 -6.08 -7.63
C THR A 95 22.60 -5.11 -8.64
N ASP A 96 23.42 -4.32 -9.34
CA ASP A 96 22.96 -3.41 -10.40
C ASP A 96 22.23 -4.17 -11.51
N HIS A 97 22.76 -5.32 -11.93
CA HIS A 97 22.11 -6.18 -12.92
C HIS A 97 20.73 -6.68 -12.43
N MET A 98 20.64 -7.14 -11.18
CA MET A 98 19.39 -7.66 -10.62
C MET A 98 18.35 -6.57 -10.38
N MET A 99 18.77 -5.36 -10.02
CA MET A 99 17.85 -4.22 -9.91
C MET A 99 17.30 -3.81 -11.27
N ALA A 100 18.13 -3.81 -12.31
CA ALA A 100 17.69 -3.52 -13.68
C ALA A 100 16.67 -4.55 -14.18
N LEU A 101 16.88 -5.83 -13.89
CA LEU A 101 15.91 -6.89 -14.18
C LEU A 101 14.60 -6.71 -13.41
N ALA A 102 14.69 -6.41 -12.11
CA ALA A 102 13.52 -6.20 -11.27
C ALA A 102 12.69 -4.96 -11.67
N ALA A 103 13.30 -4.01 -12.38
CA ALA A 103 12.64 -2.81 -12.88
C ALA A 103 12.11 -2.94 -14.32
N ALA A 104 12.39 -4.04 -15.02
CA ALA A 104 11.97 -4.24 -16.40
C ALA A 104 10.48 -4.61 -16.52
N ASP A 105 9.81 -4.10 -17.56
CA ASP A 105 8.39 -4.40 -17.84
C ASP A 105 8.15 -5.92 -18.01
N GLY A 106 7.13 -6.45 -17.34
CA GLY A 106 6.79 -7.88 -17.37
C GLY A 106 7.48 -8.73 -16.29
N TYR A 107 8.35 -8.11 -15.47
CA TYR A 107 8.91 -8.74 -14.28
C TYR A 107 8.06 -8.35 -13.06
N ASP A 108 7.43 -9.32 -12.41
CA ASP A 108 6.68 -9.11 -11.16
C ASP A 108 7.60 -9.41 -9.98
N PRO A 109 8.37 -8.44 -9.46
CA PRO A 109 9.28 -8.69 -8.36
C PRO A 109 8.50 -9.15 -7.13
N VAL A 110 9.08 -10.10 -6.39
CA VAL A 110 8.51 -10.51 -5.10
C VAL A 110 8.47 -9.30 -4.17
N SER A 111 7.43 -9.21 -3.34
CA SER A 111 7.34 -8.19 -2.29
C SER A 111 8.65 -8.14 -1.47
N GLY A 112 9.25 -6.95 -1.37
CA GLY A 112 10.51 -6.72 -0.65
C GLY A 112 11.79 -7.05 -1.43
N GLN A 113 11.72 -7.58 -2.66
CA GLN A 113 12.89 -7.89 -3.48
C GLN A 113 13.75 -6.65 -3.76
N MET A 114 13.12 -5.54 -4.16
CA MET A 114 13.84 -4.29 -4.45
C MET A 114 14.56 -3.75 -3.21
N GLN A 115 13.87 -3.72 -2.06
CA GLN A 115 14.45 -3.34 -0.77
C GLN A 115 15.67 -4.21 -0.41
N ALA A 116 15.59 -5.53 -0.57
CA ALA A 116 16.72 -6.43 -0.30
C ALA A 116 17.92 -6.17 -1.22
N LEU A 117 17.69 -5.89 -2.50
CA LEU A 117 18.75 -5.53 -3.45
C LEU A 117 19.39 -4.18 -3.11
N ILE A 118 18.61 -3.17 -2.74
CA ILE A 118 19.11 -1.86 -2.30
C ILE A 118 20.03 -2.02 -1.08
N GLN A 119 19.62 -2.80 -0.07
CA GLN A 119 20.43 -3.06 1.13
C GLN A 119 21.77 -3.73 0.80
N ARG A 120 21.74 -4.73 -0.09
CA ARG A 120 22.95 -5.42 -0.59
C ARG A 120 23.87 -4.45 -1.34
N GLY A 121 23.30 -3.64 -2.24
CA GLY A 121 24.03 -2.64 -3.01
C GLY A 121 24.71 -1.60 -2.12
N LEU A 122 23.98 -1.01 -1.17
CA LEU A 122 24.52 -0.07 -0.19
C LEU A 122 25.72 -0.65 0.57
N THR A 123 25.58 -1.90 1.01
CA THR A 123 26.60 -2.61 1.77
C THR A 123 27.84 -2.89 0.92
N ALA A 124 27.68 -3.46 -0.28
CA ALA A 124 28.79 -3.79 -1.16
C ALA A 124 29.50 -2.53 -1.69
N ALA A 125 28.76 -1.48 -2.07
CA ALA A 125 29.33 -0.23 -2.55
C ALA A 125 30.21 0.43 -1.46
N MET A 126 29.73 0.43 -0.22
CA MET A 126 30.49 0.96 0.91
C MET A 126 31.77 0.15 1.19
N MET A 127 31.70 -1.18 1.12
CA MET A 127 32.88 -2.04 1.28
C MET A 127 33.87 -1.92 0.12
N ALA A 128 33.39 -1.67 -1.10
CA ALA A 128 34.21 -1.44 -2.29
C ALA A 128 34.85 -0.04 -2.33
N GLY A 129 34.40 0.89 -1.48
CA GLY A 129 34.75 2.30 -1.57
C GLY A 129 34.13 3.02 -2.78
N ASP A 130 33.12 2.41 -3.43
CA ASP A 130 32.43 2.96 -4.59
C ASP A 130 31.42 4.04 -4.15
N GLN A 131 31.88 5.30 -4.11
CA GLN A 131 31.03 6.44 -3.77
C GLN A 131 29.91 6.68 -4.79
N GLY A 132 30.16 6.36 -6.07
CA GLY A 132 29.16 6.47 -7.13
C GLY A 132 28.03 5.48 -6.92
N GLY A 133 28.36 4.21 -6.66
CA GLY A 133 27.41 3.16 -6.30
C GLY A 133 26.63 3.49 -5.03
N LEU A 134 27.30 3.95 -3.99
CA LEU A 134 26.66 4.33 -2.73
C LEU A 134 25.60 5.44 -2.93
N ALA A 135 25.93 6.48 -3.72
CA ALA A 135 24.98 7.53 -4.04
C ALA A 135 23.78 7.02 -4.85
N ARG A 136 23.99 6.11 -5.82
CA ARG A 136 22.91 5.48 -6.59
C ARG A 136 21.97 4.68 -5.70
N TYR A 137 22.49 3.84 -4.80
CA TYR A 137 21.64 3.03 -3.94
C TYR A 137 20.94 3.83 -2.84
N LEU A 138 21.53 4.93 -2.34
CA LEU A 138 20.82 5.86 -1.44
C LEU A 138 19.66 6.55 -2.15
N GLN A 139 19.84 6.90 -3.43
CA GLN A 139 18.74 7.44 -4.25
C GLN A 139 17.65 6.39 -4.50
N ALA A 140 18.03 5.12 -4.71
CA ALA A 140 17.07 4.03 -4.81
C ALA A 140 16.30 3.80 -3.49
N LEU A 141 16.98 3.85 -2.34
CA LEU A 141 16.35 3.78 -1.01
C LEU A 141 15.32 4.91 -0.81
N LYS A 142 15.66 6.13 -1.22
CA LYS A 142 14.75 7.28 -1.18
C LYS A 142 13.47 7.02 -1.99
N GLN A 143 13.59 6.40 -3.17
CA GLN A 143 12.44 6.09 -4.02
C GLN A 143 11.61 4.93 -3.46
N GLU A 144 12.26 3.86 -3.02
CA GLU A 144 11.61 2.65 -2.50
C GLU A 144 10.88 2.89 -1.17
N SER A 145 11.48 3.68 -0.27
CA SER A 145 10.87 4.02 1.04
C SER A 145 9.56 4.78 0.91
N LYS A 146 9.30 5.41 -0.24
CA LYS A 146 8.11 6.26 -0.50
C LYS A 146 7.87 7.20 0.68
N ALA A 147 8.90 7.93 1.11
CA ALA A 147 8.75 8.87 2.20
C ALA A 147 7.94 10.10 1.77
N PHE A 148 6.93 10.48 2.54
CA PHE A 148 6.10 11.64 2.25
C PHE A 148 6.93 12.92 2.36
N ALA A 149 7.23 13.56 1.23
CA ALA A 149 8.23 14.64 1.12
C ALA A 149 8.02 15.82 2.08
N PRO A 150 6.78 16.25 2.41
CA PRO A 150 6.56 17.28 3.43
C PRO A 150 7.10 16.91 4.82
N LEU A 151 7.10 15.62 5.18
CA LEU A 151 7.60 15.13 6.46
C LEU A 151 9.07 14.71 6.41
N TRP A 152 9.55 14.25 5.25
CA TRP A 152 10.87 13.65 5.11
C TRP A 152 11.69 14.41 4.07
N GLN A 153 12.73 15.09 4.54
CA GLN A 153 13.63 15.84 3.67
C GLN A 153 14.98 15.15 3.57
N TRP A 154 15.34 14.80 2.34
CA TRP A 154 16.58 14.12 2.02
C TRP A 154 17.66 15.16 1.65
N ASP A 155 18.60 15.40 2.55
CA ASP A 155 19.73 16.30 2.30
C ASP A 155 20.94 15.49 1.83
N ALA A 156 21.04 15.33 0.51
CA ALA A 156 22.15 14.62 -0.10
C ALA A 156 23.50 15.34 0.08
N LYS A 157 23.49 16.68 0.25
CA LYS A 157 24.71 17.49 0.39
C LYS A 157 25.36 17.26 1.75
N HIS A 158 24.56 17.27 2.81
CA HIS A 158 25.05 17.03 4.17
C HIS A 158 24.94 15.56 4.59
N LYS A 159 24.45 14.68 3.71
CA LYS A 159 24.18 13.26 3.96
C LYS A 159 23.28 13.06 5.18
N GLN A 160 22.20 13.83 5.27
CA GLN A 160 21.26 13.81 6.38
C GLN A 160 19.84 13.51 5.88
N LEU A 161 19.05 12.88 6.74
CA LEU A 161 17.62 12.68 6.58
C LEU A 161 16.92 13.41 7.72
N HIS A 162 16.04 14.35 7.37
CA HIS A 162 15.30 15.14 8.34
C HIS A 162 13.86 14.68 8.41
N TYR A 163 13.42 14.30 9.61
CA TYR A 163 12.03 13.99 9.94
C TYR A 163 11.38 15.18 10.65
N GLN A 164 10.54 15.90 9.90
CA GLN A 164 10.00 17.20 10.28
C GLN A 164 9.08 17.14 11.50
N ALA A 165 8.19 16.13 11.59
CA ALA A 165 7.22 16.02 12.68
C ALA A 165 7.92 15.92 14.05
N ALA A 166 9.01 15.15 14.16
CA ALA A 166 9.78 15.02 15.39
C ALA A 166 10.92 16.04 15.54
N GLN A 167 11.21 16.82 14.49
CA GLN A 167 12.43 17.63 14.36
C GLN A 167 13.71 16.80 14.60
N LEU A 168 13.74 15.57 14.11
CA LEU A 168 14.88 14.67 14.23
C LEU A 168 15.66 14.63 12.90
N SER A 169 16.97 14.76 12.98
CA SER A 169 17.88 14.56 11.85
C SER A 169 18.78 13.37 12.12
N VAL A 170 18.89 12.48 11.14
CA VAL A 170 19.73 11.28 11.23
C VAL A 170 20.67 11.18 10.02
N PRO A 171 21.88 10.64 10.19
CA PRO A 171 22.82 10.52 9.07
C PRO A 171 22.33 9.48 8.06
N LEU A 172 22.52 9.74 6.77
CA LEU A 172 22.42 8.71 5.73
C LEU A 172 23.67 7.81 5.76
N VAL A 173 24.83 8.42 6.01
CA VAL A 173 26.13 7.75 6.14
C VAL A 173 26.94 8.47 7.21
N GLN A 174 27.51 7.73 8.16
CA GLN A 174 28.42 8.25 9.19
C GLN A 174 29.59 7.28 9.38
N GLY A 175 30.80 7.66 8.95
CA GLY A 175 31.92 6.71 8.95
C GLY A 175 31.56 5.49 8.10
N ARG A 176 31.48 4.30 8.72
CA ARG A 176 31.03 3.04 8.06
C ARG A 176 29.60 2.61 8.43
N TRP A 177 28.86 3.47 9.10
CA TRP A 177 27.41 3.35 9.25
C TRP A 177 26.72 3.81 7.99
N VAL A 178 25.77 3.00 7.52
CA VAL A 178 24.92 3.31 6.37
C VAL A 178 23.46 3.06 6.76
N LEU A 179 22.57 4.00 6.45
CA LEU A 179 21.13 3.79 6.52
C LEU A 179 20.72 2.86 5.37
N VAL A 180 20.16 1.70 5.71
CA VAL A 180 19.81 0.65 4.73
C VAL A 180 18.30 0.43 4.59
N GLN A 181 17.49 0.94 5.52
CA GLN A 181 16.03 0.87 5.45
C GLN A 181 15.40 2.10 6.07
N LEU A 182 14.30 2.56 5.46
CA LEU A 182 13.42 3.59 5.97
C LEU A 182 11.97 3.16 5.73
N GLU A 183 11.23 3.00 6.82
CA GLU A 183 9.77 2.89 6.81
C GLU A 183 9.19 4.14 7.48
N PRO A 184 8.63 5.08 6.70
CA PRO A 184 8.09 6.32 7.24
C PRO A 184 6.78 6.06 8.01
N ALA A 185 6.54 6.85 9.07
CA ALA A 185 5.23 6.89 9.73
C ALA A 185 4.17 7.43 8.75
N ARG A 186 3.03 6.73 8.64
CA ARG A 186 1.94 7.07 7.72
C ARG A 186 0.80 7.81 8.43
N ASP A 187 0.62 7.53 9.71
CA ASP A 187 -0.27 8.21 10.64
C ASP A 187 0.49 8.66 11.90
N ARG A 188 -0.08 9.55 12.71
CA ARG A 188 0.53 10.04 13.95
C ARG A 188 0.76 8.95 15.00
N SER A 189 -0.08 7.92 15.00
CA SER A 189 0.03 6.77 15.90
C SER A 189 1.01 5.71 15.39
N ASP A 190 1.46 5.83 14.14
CA ASP A 190 2.43 4.92 13.56
C ASP A 190 3.84 5.27 14.01
N ALA A 191 4.74 4.28 13.93
CA ALA A 191 6.16 4.49 14.14
C ALA A 191 6.90 4.64 12.81
N ALA A 192 7.89 5.52 12.79
CA ALA A 192 8.94 5.49 11.77
C ALA A 192 10.01 4.47 12.16
N ASN A 193 10.35 3.54 11.26
CA ASN A 193 11.40 2.55 11.47
C ASN A 193 12.59 2.84 10.55
N LEU A 194 13.79 2.82 11.11
CA LEU A 194 15.04 3.01 10.39
C LEU A 194 15.98 1.85 10.72
N GLU A 195 16.71 1.34 9.72
CA GLU A 195 17.75 0.33 9.95
C GLU A 195 19.11 0.85 9.48
N TYR A 196 20.08 0.76 10.38
CA TYR A 196 21.47 1.06 10.14
C TYR A 196 22.31 -0.20 10.17
N VAL A 197 23.32 -0.24 9.31
CA VAL A 197 24.36 -1.26 9.35
C VAL A 197 25.72 -0.59 9.43
N TYR A 198 26.51 -1.00 10.43
CA TYR A 198 27.94 -0.71 10.49
C TYR A 198 28.71 -1.83 9.79
N LEU A 199 29.54 -1.44 8.83
CA LEU A 199 30.32 -2.38 8.03
C LEU A 199 31.76 -2.41 8.54
N LYS A 200 32.17 -3.54 9.13
CA LYS A 200 33.53 -3.72 9.66
C LYS A 200 34.54 -3.99 8.52
N PRO A 201 35.84 -3.69 8.73
CA PRO A 201 36.88 -3.97 7.73
C PRO A 201 36.97 -5.43 7.30
N ASP A 202 36.68 -6.35 8.22
CA ASP A 202 36.67 -7.80 8.00
C ASP A 202 35.39 -8.32 7.32
N GLY A 203 34.50 -7.42 6.88
CA GLY A 203 33.23 -7.76 6.24
C GLY A 203 32.08 -8.07 7.20
N ARG A 204 32.33 -8.20 8.51
CA ARG A 204 31.28 -8.40 9.52
C ARG A 204 30.42 -7.14 9.69
N ARG A 205 29.23 -7.32 10.28
CA ARG A 205 28.19 -6.28 10.32
C ARG A 205 27.59 -6.17 11.71
N LEU A 206 27.32 -4.95 12.14
CA LEU A 206 26.51 -4.64 13.32
C LEU A 206 25.24 -3.94 12.84
N ARG A 207 24.06 -4.46 13.22
CA ARG A 207 22.78 -3.87 12.87
C ARG A 207 22.22 -3.07 14.03
N VAL A 208 21.64 -1.92 13.72
CA VAL A 208 20.83 -1.12 14.64
C VAL A 208 19.48 -0.88 13.99
N ARG A 209 18.41 -1.26 14.69
CA ARG A 209 17.04 -0.87 14.37
C ARG A 209 16.63 0.29 15.26
N MET A 210 16.06 1.31 14.67
CA MET A 210 15.55 2.49 15.33
C MET A 210 14.06 2.60 15.06
N ARG A 211 13.28 2.83 16.11
CA ARG A 211 11.85 3.05 16.05
C ARG A 211 11.51 4.35 16.77
N LEU A 212 10.87 5.27 16.08
CA LEU A 212 10.42 6.54 16.65
C LEU A 212 8.92 6.68 16.48
N ARG A 213 8.20 6.96 17.57
CA ARG A 213 6.75 7.16 17.55
C ARG A 213 6.33 8.30 18.44
N TYR A 214 5.20 8.91 18.10
CA TYR A 214 4.49 9.82 18.99
C TYR A 214 3.46 9.04 19.81
N ASP A 215 3.36 9.32 21.10
CA ASP A 215 2.45 8.63 22.02
C ASP A 215 1.76 9.64 22.93
N ASP A 216 0.47 9.89 22.65
CA ASP A 216 -0.39 10.77 23.45
C ASP A 216 -0.50 10.32 24.91
N GLY A 217 -0.29 9.02 25.20
CA GLY A 217 -0.31 8.48 26.56
C GLY A 217 0.81 9.02 27.46
N LEU A 218 1.84 9.65 26.89
CA LEU A 218 2.97 10.20 27.64
C LEU A 218 2.71 11.57 28.26
N LYS A 219 1.68 12.30 27.80
CA LYS A 219 1.44 13.71 28.11
C LYS A 219 1.37 14.01 29.61
N ASP A 220 0.69 13.15 30.36
CA ASP A 220 0.46 13.33 31.79
C ASP A 220 1.35 12.43 32.67
N MET A 221 2.30 11.71 32.08
CA MET A 221 3.22 10.85 32.81
C MET A 221 4.39 11.67 33.39
N ASP A 222 4.65 11.50 34.68
CA ASP A 222 5.87 11.98 35.31
C ASP A 222 7.12 11.16 34.90
N ALA A 223 8.29 11.57 35.35
CA ALA A 223 9.55 10.91 35.01
C ALA A 223 9.60 9.45 35.51
N ALA A 224 9.00 9.14 36.66
CA ALA A 224 9.01 7.79 37.23
C ALA A 224 8.09 6.85 36.45
N ALA A 225 6.91 7.32 36.05
CA ALA A 225 5.97 6.60 35.19
C ALA A 225 6.59 6.33 33.81
N ARG A 226 7.25 7.33 33.21
CA ARG A 226 8.00 7.17 31.95
C ARG A 226 9.13 6.15 32.07
N GLN A 227 9.88 6.16 33.17
CA GLN A 227 10.93 5.18 33.42
C GLN A 227 10.35 3.75 33.53
N LYS A 228 9.23 3.60 34.23
CA LYS A 228 8.54 2.32 34.38
C LYS A 228 8.01 1.80 33.05
N LEU A 229 7.44 2.69 32.21
CA LEU A 229 7.00 2.34 30.86
C LEU A 229 8.16 1.78 30.03
N LEU A 230 9.29 2.48 29.98
CA LEU A 230 10.47 2.02 29.23
C LEU A 230 10.99 0.66 29.72
N GLN A 231 10.99 0.42 31.04
CA GLN A 231 11.36 -0.88 31.60
C GLN A 231 10.39 -2.01 31.24
N GLN A 232 9.10 -1.70 31.07
CA GLN A 232 8.08 -2.68 30.67
C GLN A 232 8.17 -3.02 29.18
N GLU A 233 8.45 -2.04 28.31
CA GLU A 233 8.59 -2.27 26.87
C GLU A 233 9.74 -3.22 26.52
N HIS A 234 10.83 -3.21 27.29
CA HIS A 234 11.94 -4.15 27.11
C HIS A 234 11.55 -5.62 27.42
N GLY A 235 10.55 -5.85 28.27
CA GLY A 235 10.15 -7.20 28.71
C GLY A 235 9.47 -8.07 27.63
N ILE A 236 9.16 -7.50 26.46
CA ILE A 236 8.45 -8.20 25.38
C ILE A 236 9.39 -9.12 24.58
N PHE A 237 10.66 -8.73 24.39
CA PHE A 237 11.65 -9.50 23.63
C PHE A 237 12.53 -10.41 24.50
N ALA A 238 12.51 -10.20 25.83
CA ALA A 238 13.45 -10.83 26.76
C ALA A 238 13.04 -12.23 27.28
N ARG A 239 11.91 -12.81 26.86
CA ARG A 239 11.38 -14.06 27.47
C ARG A 239 12.30 -15.27 27.35
N GLU A 240 13.18 -15.30 26.34
CA GLU A 240 14.17 -16.37 26.11
C GLU A 240 15.61 -15.88 26.30
N GLN A 241 15.81 -14.62 26.71
CA GLN A 241 17.12 -13.97 26.83
C GLN A 241 17.52 -13.83 28.30
N THR A 242 18.80 -14.04 28.59
CA THR A 242 19.35 -13.84 29.94
C THR A 242 19.79 -12.38 30.09
N PRO A 243 19.27 -11.61 31.07
CA PRO A 243 19.73 -10.24 31.29
C PRO A 243 21.23 -10.17 31.63
N GLU A 244 21.92 -9.17 31.11
CA GLU A 244 23.36 -8.90 31.34
C GLU A 244 23.53 -7.57 32.12
N PRO A 245 23.14 -7.50 33.40
CA PRO A 245 23.12 -6.26 34.17
C PRO A 245 24.53 -5.69 34.45
N ALA A 246 25.58 -6.51 34.32
CA ALA A 246 26.95 -6.07 34.48
C ALA A 246 27.46 -5.26 33.28
N LEU A 247 26.78 -5.32 32.12
CA LEU A 247 27.18 -4.58 30.94
C LEU A 247 26.64 -3.15 30.98
N THR A 248 27.54 -2.17 31.08
CA THR A 248 27.16 -0.75 31.06
C THR A 248 27.07 -0.26 29.61
N LEU A 249 25.89 0.19 29.20
CA LEU A 249 25.66 0.75 27.87
C LEU A 249 25.83 2.28 27.87
N PRO A 250 26.36 2.86 26.76
CA PRO A 250 26.46 4.31 26.65
C PRO A 250 25.06 4.94 26.64
N ALA A 251 24.88 6.05 27.36
CA ALA A 251 23.67 6.85 27.31
C ALA A 251 23.49 7.50 25.92
N LEU A 252 22.25 7.80 25.55
CA LEU A 252 21.95 8.57 24.34
C LEU A 252 22.24 10.05 24.57
N PRO A 253 22.75 10.79 23.57
CA PRO A 253 23.24 12.16 23.73
C PRO A 253 22.13 13.22 23.69
N PHE A 254 20.93 12.90 24.19
CA PHE A 254 19.78 13.81 24.16
C PHE A 254 19.43 14.28 25.58
N ALA A 255 19.52 15.59 25.80
CA ALA A 255 19.10 16.22 27.05
C ALA A 255 17.57 16.26 27.18
N ASP A 256 17.10 16.52 28.40
CA ASP A 256 15.67 16.66 28.74
C ASP A 256 14.82 15.43 28.39
N ALA A 257 15.38 14.24 28.58
CA ALA A 257 14.74 12.97 28.27
C ALA A 257 14.88 11.96 29.42
N VAL A 258 13.89 11.08 29.55
CA VAL A 258 13.95 9.89 30.40
C VAL A 258 14.46 8.75 29.54
N GLN A 259 15.47 8.01 30.00
CA GLN A 259 16.07 6.92 29.24
C GLN A 259 16.26 5.66 30.07
N SER A 260 16.20 4.52 29.39
CA SER A 260 16.45 3.20 29.95
C SER A 260 17.37 2.46 28.98
N GLN A 261 18.30 1.68 29.51
CA GLN A 261 19.16 0.82 28.71
C GLN A 261 19.18 -0.58 29.30
N GLN A 262 19.25 -1.58 28.43
CA GLN A 262 19.33 -2.97 28.84
C GLN A 262 20.22 -3.75 27.88
N ALA A 263 21.00 -4.67 28.43
CA ALA A 263 21.68 -5.69 27.67
C ALA A 263 21.10 -7.07 28.04
N SER A 264 20.98 -7.93 27.05
CA SER A 264 20.57 -9.32 27.25
C SER A 264 21.30 -10.23 26.28
N ARG A 265 21.43 -11.50 26.67
CA ARG A 265 22.13 -12.53 25.92
C ARG A 265 21.17 -13.64 25.53
N GLU A 266 21.19 -14.00 24.26
CA GLU A 266 20.53 -15.18 23.73
C GLU A 266 21.57 -16.28 23.58
N LYS A 267 21.42 -17.36 24.36
CA LYS A 267 22.28 -18.54 24.25
C LYS A 267 21.90 -19.34 23.02
N ARG A 268 22.90 -19.69 22.21
CA ARG A 268 22.70 -20.58 21.05
C ARG A 268 23.17 -22.00 21.36
N GLU A 269 22.80 -22.94 20.49
CA GLU A 269 23.25 -24.34 20.57
C GLU A 269 24.79 -24.42 20.70
N GLU A 270 25.29 -25.49 21.34
CA GLU A 270 26.72 -25.73 21.46
C GLU A 270 27.40 -25.60 20.07
N GLU A 271 28.53 -24.88 20.02
CA GLU A 271 29.30 -24.47 18.83
C GLU A 271 28.89 -23.17 18.13
N LYS A 272 27.72 -22.59 18.41
CA LYS A 272 27.34 -21.27 17.87
C LYS A 272 27.64 -20.15 18.87
N ALA A 273 28.20 -19.04 18.38
CA ALA A 273 28.42 -17.86 19.21
C ALA A 273 27.08 -17.25 19.67
N ASP A 274 26.99 -16.93 20.96
CA ASP A 274 25.83 -16.26 21.56
C ASP A 274 25.56 -14.90 20.88
N ILE A 275 24.29 -14.50 20.88
CA ILE A 275 23.90 -13.15 20.45
C ILE A 275 23.77 -12.24 21.66
N LEU A 276 24.38 -11.07 21.55
CA LEU A 276 24.20 -9.96 22.47
C LEU A 276 23.18 -8.98 21.87
N HIS A 277 22.13 -8.73 22.63
CA HIS A 277 21.07 -7.77 22.34
C HIS A 277 21.29 -6.54 23.22
N LEU A 278 21.34 -5.36 22.60
CA LEU A 278 21.55 -4.08 23.27
C LEU A 278 20.38 -3.16 22.98
N ASP A 279 19.68 -2.72 24.02
CA ASP A 279 18.45 -1.95 23.93
C ASP A 279 18.60 -0.59 24.60
N TRP A 280 18.09 0.44 23.92
CA TRP A 280 17.87 1.76 24.48
C TRP A 280 16.42 2.17 24.26
N GLY A 281 15.78 2.64 25.32
CA GLY A 281 14.50 3.33 25.29
C GLY A 281 14.69 4.77 25.74
N LEU A 282 14.04 5.72 25.07
CA LEU A 282 14.11 7.13 25.42
C LEU A 282 12.77 7.82 25.16
N VAL A 283 12.30 8.55 26.17
CA VAL A 283 11.12 9.40 26.09
C VAL A 283 11.53 10.86 26.19
N ARG A 284 11.18 11.65 25.17
CA ARG A 284 11.38 13.10 25.13
C ARG A 284 10.11 13.81 24.70
N GLY A 285 9.55 14.67 25.55
CA GLY A 285 8.19 15.17 25.34
C GLY A 285 7.19 14.01 25.29
N ASN A 286 6.41 13.94 24.21
CA ASN A 286 5.49 12.84 23.88
C ASN A 286 6.03 11.93 22.77
N TRP A 287 7.34 11.93 22.54
CA TRP A 287 8.01 11.05 21.60
C TRP A 287 8.73 9.92 22.32
N ASN A 288 8.56 8.70 21.84
CA ASN A 288 9.27 7.50 22.29
C ASN A 288 10.20 7.02 21.17
N LEU A 289 11.49 6.97 21.48
CA LEU A 289 12.56 6.42 20.66
C LEU A 289 13.03 5.09 21.26
N SER A 290 12.96 4.03 20.48
CA SER A 290 13.55 2.74 20.80
C SER A 290 14.69 2.43 19.83
N LEU A 291 15.82 1.97 20.35
CA LEU A 291 16.98 1.56 19.58
C LEU A 291 17.35 0.15 20.02
N HIS A 292 17.55 -0.74 19.05
CA HIS A 292 17.89 -2.14 19.28
C HIS A 292 19.08 -2.51 18.41
N ALA A 293 20.15 -3.01 19.02
CA ALA A 293 21.32 -3.50 18.32
C ALA A 293 21.52 -5.00 18.57
N GLU A 294 21.75 -5.75 17.49
CA GLU A 294 21.99 -7.20 17.52
C GLU A 294 23.42 -7.48 17.03
N GLN A 295 24.16 -8.32 17.75
CA GLN A 295 25.51 -8.73 17.36
C GLN A 295 25.93 -10.06 17.98
N MET A 296 27.03 -10.64 17.48
CA MET A 296 27.69 -11.74 18.17
C MET A 296 28.39 -11.23 19.43
N ASP A 297 28.36 -12.01 20.53
CA ASP A 297 28.96 -11.62 21.81
C ASP A 297 30.49 -11.36 21.69
N SER A 298 31.16 -12.10 20.80
CA SER A 298 32.59 -11.92 20.47
C SER A 298 32.94 -10.55 19.87
N GLU A 299 31.93 -9.77 19.49
CA GLU A 299 32.08 -8.47 18.83
C GLU A 299 31.72 -7.27 19.72
N ARG A 300 31.37 -7.53 20.99
CA ARG A 300 30.87 -6.56 21.96
C ARG A 300 31.64 -5.25 21.97
N ASP A 301 32.95 -5.32 22.17
CA ASP A 301 33.78 -4.14 22.39
C ASP A 301 33.81 -3.23 21.14
N SER A 302 33.76 -3.83 19.95
CA SER A 302 33.67 -3.09 18.70
C SER A 302 32.34 -2.33 18.58
N ALA A 303 31.21 -2.92 18.97
CA ALA A 303 29.95 -2.20 18.93
C ALA A 303 29.86 -1.09 19.96
N LEU A 304 30.32 -1.34 21.19
CA LEU A 304 30.33 -0.30 22.24
C LEU A 304 31.20 0.90 21.86
N GLN A 305 32.22 0.70 21.02
CA GLN A 305 33.02 1.79 20.46
C GLN A 305 32.29 2.54 19.31
N GLN A 306 31.54 1.83 18.46
CA GLN A 306 30.98 2.38 17.22
C GLN A 306 29.58 2.98 17.36
N LEU A 307 28.76 2.46 18.29
CA LEU A 307 27.41 2.95 18.53
C LEU A 307 27.39 4.44 18.98
N PRO A 308 28.27 4.90 19.90
CA PRO A 308 28.35 6.32 20.25
C PRO A 308 28.57 7.25 19.06
N GLN A 309 29.32 6.81 18.04
CA GLN A 309 29.56 7.63 16.83
C GLN A 309 28.29 7.81 16.01
N LEU A 310 27.43 6.78 15.94
CA LEU A 310 26.13 6.88 15.28
C LEU A 310 25.20 7.81 16.07
N TRP A 311 25.13 7.65 17.39
CA TRP A 311 24.28 8.49 18.25
C TRP A 311 24.67 9.98 18.18
N GLN A 312 25.98 10.28 18.21
CA GLN A 312 26.48 11.66 18.14
C GLN A 312 26.22 12.33 16.78
N ALA A 313 26.05 11.56 15.72
CA ALA A 313 25.70 12.09 14.41
C ALA A 313 24.20 12.39 14.25
N MET A 314 23.37 11.94 15.18
CA MET A 314 21.94 12.28 15.23
C MET A 314 21.75 13.65 15.89
N GLN A 315 20.84 14.44 15.33
CA GLN A 315 20.48 15.75 15.89
C GLN A 315 19.00 15.76 16.22
N TRP A 316 18.70 15.86 17.50
CA TRP A 316 17.35 16.04 17.98
C TRP A 316 17.35 17.31 18.84
N PRO A 317 17.24 18.52 18.26
CA PRO A 317 17.28 19.75 19.05
C PRO A 317 16.03 19.89 19.95
N LYS A 318 14.86 19.49 19.44
CA LYS A 318 13.56 19.62 20.12
C LYS A 318 12.68 18.41 19.82
N ALA A 319 11.73 18.12 20.71
CA ALA A 319 10.68 17.14 20.51
C ALA A 319 9.32 17.86 20.61
N PRO A 320 8.78 18.39 19.50
CA PRO A 320 7.57 19.20 19.53
C PRO A 320 6.34 18.36 19.91
N GLU A 321 5.40 18.96 20.62
CA GLU A 321 4.07 18.37 20.82
C GLU A 321 3.27 18.46 19.52
N LEU A 322 2.61 17.37 19.12
CA LEU A 322 1.67 17.41 18.00
C LEU A 322 0.36 18.04 18.46
N PRO A 323 -0.42 18.68 17.57
CA PRO A 323 -1.70 19.26 17.94
C PRO A 323 -2.61 18.23 18.64
N PRO A 324 -3.01 18.46 19.90
CA PRO A 324 -3.65 17.45 20.73
C PRO A 324 -5.13 17.23 20.39
N GLU A 325 -5.79 18.21 19.77
CA GLU A 325 -7.21 18.14 19.44
C GLU A 325 -7.50 17.36 18.14
N LEU A 326 -6.49 17.20 17.28
CA LEU A 326 -6.68 16.60 15.94
C LEU A 326 -7.33 15.21 15.98
N PRO A 327 -6.96 14.26 16.87
CA PRO A 327 -7.60 12.95 16.92
C PRO A 327 -9.08 13.01 17.32
N ARG A 328 -9.47 14.03 18.11
CA ARG A 328 -10.89 14.29 18.40
C ARG A 328 -11.58 14.88 17.18
N GLN A 329 -10.98 15.87 16.54
CA GLN A 329 -11.52 16.52 15.34
C GLN A 329 -11.73 15.53 14.19
N GLU A 330 -10.77 14.62 13.92
CA GLU A 330 -10.92 13.59 12.89
C GLU A 330 -12.09 12.64 13.18
N ARG A 331 -12.31 12.28 14.46
CA ARG A 331 -13.48 11.47 14.88
C ARG A 331 -14.79 12.22 14.66
N GLU A 332 -14.83 13.53 14.92
CA GLU A 332 -16.01 14.36 14.69
C GLU A 332 -16.31 14.52 13.20
N VAL A 333 -15.26 14.72 12.38
CA VAL A 333 -15.38 14.71 10.92
C VAL A 333 -15.96 13.37 10.46
N ALA A 334 -15.38 12.26 10.91
CA ALA A 334 -15.85 10.92 10.55
C ALA A 334 -17.31 10.67 10.95
N SER A 335 -17.71 11.09 12.15
CA SER A 335 -19.11 11.01 12.58
C SER A 335 -20.04 11.80 11.66
N ALA A 336 -19.67 13.04 11.32
CA ALA A 336 -20.52 13.93 10.53
C ALA A 336 -20.80 13.39 9.12
N TRP A 337 -19.80 12.88 8.39
CA TRP A 337 -20.06 12.38 7.03
C TRP A 337 -20.56 10.93 6.99
N ARG A 338 -20.16 10.08 7.94
CA ARG A 338 -20.46 8.64 7.89
C ARG A 338 -21.73 8.24 8.63
N VAL A 339 -22.03 8.91 9.74
CA VAL A 339 -23.19 8.59 10.59
C VAL A 339 -24.33 9.57 10.31
N ASP A 340 -24.01 10.87 10.29
CA ASP A 340 -25.03 11.91 10.15
C ASP A 340 -25.38 12.22 8.67
N ASP A 341 -24.54 11.77 7.72
CA ASP A 341 -24.56 12.14 6.28
C ASP A 341 -24.59 13.67 6.05
N ASP A 342 -24.03 14.43 6.99
CA ASP A 342 -23.98 15.89 7.00
C ASP A 342 -22.66 16.38 6.37
N TRP A 343 -22.62 16.35 5.04
CA TRP A 343 -21.48 16.81 4.25
C TRP A 343 -21.11 18.29 4.49
N PRO A 344 -22.06 19.24 4.62
CA PRO A 344 -21.73 20.63 4.97
C PRO A 344 -20.96 20.73 6.30
N ARG A 345 -21.46 20.10 7.37
CA ARG A 345 -20.78 20.11 8.68
C ARG A 345 -19.45 19.38 8.63
N ALA A 346 -19.40 18.21 7.99
CA ALA A 346 -18.18 17.43 7.84
C ALA A 346 -17.08 18.23 7.13
N GLY A 347 -17.43 18.96 6.07
CA GLY A 347 -16.48 19.81 5.35
C GLY A 347 -16.00 21.02 6.17
N GLN A 348 -16.87 21.63 6.97
CA GLN A 348 -16.46 22.70 7.89
C GLN A 348 -15.48 22.19 8.94
N LEU A 349 -15.78 21.07 9.59
CA LEU A 349 -14.91 20.43 10.58
C LEU A 349 -13.57 20.02 9.94
N ALA A 350 -13.60 19.43 8.74
CA ALA A 350 -12.40 19.00 8.04
C ALA A 350 -11.47 20.17 7.72
N ARG A 351 -12.02 21.28 7.20
CA ARG A 351 -11.23 22.49 6.91
C ARG A 351 -10.62 23.12 8.16
N ALA A 352 -11.31 23.08 9.29
CA ALA A 352 -10.78 23.58 10.56
C ALA A 352 -9.61 22.70 11.07
N ALA A 353 -9.71 21.38 10.90
CA ALA A 353 -8.68 20.44 11.33
C ALA A 353 -7.42 20.41 10.43
N LEU A 354 -7.52 20.85 9.17
CA LEU A 354 -6.42 20.78 8.21
C LEU A 354 -5.17 21.58 8.63
N ALA A 355 -5.32 22.64 9.43
CA ALA A 355 -4.18 23.43 9.91
C ALA A 355 -3.26 22.64 10.86
N ASP A 356 -3.81 21.63 11.52
CA ASP A 356 -3.14 20.82 12.53
C ASP A 356 -2.63 19.47 11.96
N ALA A 357 -3.05 19.12 10.74
CA ALA A 357 -2.69 17.88 10.07
C ALA A 357 -1.27 17.94 9.49
N GLN A 358 -0.48 16.90 9.76
CA GLN A 358 0.92 16.79 9.32
C GLN A 358 1.20 15.47 8.61
N PHE A 359 0.49 14.39 8.98
CA PHE A 359 0.72 13.05 8.46
C PHE A 359 -0.08 12.80 7.17
N PRO A 360 0.43 11.95 6.26
CA PRO A 360 -0.26 11.71 4.99
C PRO A 360 -1.65 11.13 5.19
N ALA A 361 -1.90 10.28 6.20
CA ALA A 361 -3.24 9.77 6.50
C ALA A 361 -4.21 10.89 6.91
N GLU A 362 -3.81 11.77 7.83
CA GLU A 362 -4.59 12.93 8.29
C GLU A 362 -4.93 13.85 7.10
N LEU A 363 -3.91 14.22 6.33
CA LEU A 363 -4.06 15.08 5.15
C LEU A 363 -4.97 14.44 4.10
N ALA A 364 -4.80 13.15 3.82
CA ALA A 364 -5.62 12.45 2.84
C ALA A 364 -7.09 12.40 3.26
N ARG A 365 -7.38 12.02 4.51
CA ARG A 365 -8.74 11.93 5.06
C ARG A 365 -9.44 13.29 5.07
N LEU A 366 -8.81 14.31 5.66
CA LEU A 366 -9.41 15.63 5.82
C LEU A 366 -9.60 16.35 4.49
N ASN A 367 -8.62 16.29 3.58
CA ASN A 367 -8.75 16.90 2.26
C ASN A 367 -9.82 16.19 1.41
N THR A 368 -9.97 14.87 1.52
CA THR A 368 -11.04 14.13 0.82
C THR A 368 -12.41 14.63 1.26
N VAL A 369 -12.65 14.71 2.58
CA VAL A 369 -13.94 15.16 3.11
C VAL A 369 -14.22 16.63 2.76
N ALA A 370 -13.23 17.51 2.90
CA ALA A 370 -13.35 18.91 2.51
C ALA A 370 -13.66 19.07 1.01
N GLY A 371 -12.99 18.28 0.16
CA GLY A 371 -13.17 18.28 -1.27
C GLY A 371 -14.54 17.80 -1.73
N ILE A 372 -15.05 16.70 -1.15
CA ILE A 372 -16.39 16.18 -1.44
C ILE A 372 -17.46 17.16 -0.96
N SER A 373 -17.29 17.75 0.22
CA SER A 373 -18.21 18.78 0.73
C SER A 373 -18.28 19.99 -0.21
N ALA A 374 -17.13 20.50 -0.65
CA ALA A 374 -17.04 21.59 -1.62
C ALA A 374 -17.67 21.21 -2.98
N PHE A 375 -17.44 19.98 -3.46
CA PHE A 375 -18.05 19.47 -4.69
C PHE A 375 -19.58 19.48 -4.59
N LYS A 376 -20.15 18.96 -3.50
CA LYS A 376 -21.60 18.95 -3.24
C LYS A 376 -22.19 20.35 -3.12
N ALA A 377 -21.41 21.31 -2.61
CA ALA A 377 -21.78 22.73 -2.57
C ALA A 377 -21.62 23.46 -3.92
N GLY A 378 -21.15 22.77 -4.97
CA GLY A 378 -20.92 23.37 -6.29
C GLY A 378 -19.64 24.22 -6.40
N GLN A 379 -18.77 24.20 -5.38
CA GLN A 379 -17.53 24.99 -5.30
C GLN A 379 -16.38 24.26 -6.02
N LYS A 380 -16.42 24.21 -7.36
CA LYS A 380 -15.52 23.37 -8.17
C LYS A 380 -14.02 23.64 -7.95
N ALA A 381 -13.61 24.90 -7.81
CA ALA A 381 -12.20 25.26 -7.65
C ALA A 381 -11.64 24.77 -6.30
N GLU A 382 -12.42 24.95 -5.22
CA GLU A 382 -12.04 24.42 -3.90
C GLU A 382 -12.04 22.90 -3.88
N ALA A 383 -13.07 22.28 -4.48
CA ALA A 383 -13.16 20.83 -4.57
C ALA A 383 -11.95 20.23 -5.28
N SER A 384 -11.52 20.83 -6.41
CA SER A 384 -10.31 20.40 -7.13
C SER A 384 -9.08 20.51 -6.25
N ARG A 385 -8.86 21.68 -5.62
CA ARG A 385 -7.67 21.91 -4.78
C ARG A 385 -7.56 20.87 -3.66
N TYR A 386 -8.65 20.63 -2.93
CA TYR A 386 -8.64 19.66 -1.83
C TYR A 386 -8.50 18.22 -2.35
N LEU A 387 -9.22 17.81 -3.39
CA LEU A 387 -9.11 16.45 -3.91
C LEU A 387 -7.75 16.16 -4.54
N ASP A 388 -7.13 17.13 -5.21
CA ASP A 388 -5.77 17.01 -5.73
C ASP A 388 -4.76 16.82 -4.58
N GLN A 389 -4.88 17.58 -3.48
CA GLN A 389 -4.07 17.41 -2.28
C GLN A 389 -4.29 16.04 -1.61
N ALA A 390 -5.53 15.56 -1.55
CA ALA A 390 -5.85 14.23 -1.03
C ALA A 390 -5.22 13.11 -1.88
N LEU A 391 -5.39 13.18 -3.20
CA LEU A 391 -4.86 12.19 -4.16
C LEU A 391 -3.33 12.17 -4.20
N GLN A 392 -2.65 13.25 -3.82
CA GLN A 392 -1.20 13.28 -3.61
C GLN A 392 -0.77 12.59 -2.31
N ALA A 393 -1.62 12.58 -1.28
CA ALA A 393 -1.31 11.97 0.02
C ALA A 393 -1.70 10.47 0.09
N TRP A 394 -2.78 10.05 -0.56
CA TRP A 394 -3.27 8.66 -0.54
C TRP A 394 -2.22 7.57 -0.88
N PRO A 395 -1.27 7.77 -1.82
CA PRO A 395 -0.23 6.78 -2.10
C PRO A 395 0.69 6.43 -0.92
N TYR A 396 0.67 7.25 0.14
CA TYR A 396 1.50 7.12 1.34
C TYR A 396 0.75 6.51 2.53
N VAL A 397 -0.53 6.14 2.36
CA VAL A 397 -1.41 5.70 3.45
C VAL A 397 -1.56 4.18 3.43
N SER A 398 -1.63 3.56 4.62
CA SER A 398 -2.06 2.17 4.76
C SER A 398 -3.57 2.07 4.59
N LEU A 399 -4.04 1.34 3.58
CA LEU A 399 -5.46 1.18 3.34
C LEU A 399 -6.07 0.16 4.31
N PHE A 400 -6.66 0.64 5.39
CA PHE A 400 -7.62 -0.10 6.21
C PHE A 400 -9.06 0.25 5.77
N ARG A 401 -10.07 -0.36 6.39
CA ARG A 401 -11.47 -0.29 5.92
C ARG A 401 -12.00 1.14 5.68
N LEU A 402 -11.67 2.11 6.53
CA LEU A 402 -12.13 3.51 6.39
C LEU A 402 -11.35 4.23 5.27
N GLU A 403 -10.03 4.05 5.25
CA GLU A 403 -9.14 4.61 4.25
C GLU A 403 -9.47 4.11 2.85
N SER A 404 -9.84 2.83 2.70
CA SER A 404 -10.33 2.25 1.45
C SER A 404 -11.57 2.98 0.92
N GLU A 405 -12.55 3.26 1.76
CA GLU A 405 -13.76 3.98 1.32
C GLU A 405 -13.44 5.41 0.87
N LEU A 406 -12.58 6.12 1.61
CA LEU A 406 -12.26 7.51 1.29
C LEU A 406 -11.36 7.64 0.06
N VAL A 407 -10.39 6.76 -0.15
CA VAL A 407 -9.57 6.79 -1.38
C VAL A 407 -10.42 6.54 -2.62
N ASP A 408 -11.38 5.62 -2.54
CA ASP A 408 -12.31 5.31 -3.63
C ASP A 408 -13.19 6.52 -3.95
N GLN A 409 -13.73 7.18 -2.91
CA GLN A 409 -14.48 8.42 -3.09
C GLN A 409 -13.58 9.52 -3.70
N ALA A 410 -12.36 9.73 -3.19
CA ALA A 410 -11.44 10.73 -3.71
C ALA A 410 -11.15 10.53 -5.21
N GLN A 411 -10.97 9.28 -5.64
CA GLN A 411 -10.74 8.93 -7.04
C GLN A 411 -11.98 9.19 -7.92
N GLN A 412 -13.18 8.80 -7.48
CA GLN A 412 -14.42 9.03 -8.24
C GLN A 412 -14.75 10.53 -8.37
N TYR A 413 -14.75 11.27 -7.26
CA TYR A 413 -15.02 12.71 -7.27
C TYR A 413 -13.92 13.49 -7.99
N GLY A 414 -12.65 13.08 -7.83
CA GLY A 414 -11.53 13.64 -8.59
C GLY A 414 -11.66 13.41 -10.09
N ALA A 415 -12.10 12.22 -10.51
CA ALA A 415 -12.33 11.91 -11.92
C ALA A 415 -13.46 12.76 -12.52
N GLU A 416 -14.54 12.97 -11.78
CA GLU A 416 -15.64 13.84 -12.21
C GLU A 416 -15.17 15.29 -12.39
N LEU A 417 -14.39 15.82 -11.45
CA LEU A 417 -13.84 17.18 -11.57
C LEU A 417 -12.86 17.31 -12.73
N ALA A 418 -11.96 16.34 -12.90
CA ALA A 418 -11.03 16.30 -14.03
C ALA A 418 -11.78 16.33 -15.36
N ALA A 419 -12.82 15.51 -15.52
CA ALA A 419 -13.66 15.50 -16.71
C ALA A 419 -14.39 16.85 -16.93
N GLN A 420 -14.94 17.44 -15.88
CA GLN A 420 -15.60 18.76 -15.98
C GLN A 420 -14.61 19.89 -16.36
N GLN A 421 -13.32 19.68 -16.16
CA GLN A 421 -12.24 20.60 -16.53
C GLN A 421 -11.62 20.28 -17.91
N GLY A 422 -12.12 19.27 -18.63
CA GLY A 422 -11.57 18.81 -19.91
C GLY A 422 -10.28 17.98 -19.79
N ARG A 423 -9.95 17.49 -18.59
CA ARG A 423 -8.80 16.60 -18.33
C ARG A 423 -9.22 15.14 -18.41
N ASP A 424 -9.71 14.72 -19.57
CA ASP A 424 -10.31 13.38 -19.74
C ASP A 424 -9.31 12.23 -19.48
N ALA A 425 -8.03 12.41 -19.84
CA ALA A 425 -6.98 11.41 -19.54
C ALA A 425 -6.77 11.21 -18.03
N ASP A 426 -6.84 12.29 -17.23
CA ASP A 426 -6.76 12.20 -15.77
C ASP A 426 -8.00 11.53 -15.19
N ALA A 427 -9.18 11.86 -15.71
CA ALA A 427 -10.43 11.22 -15.30
C ALA A 427 -10.40 9.71 -15.57
N ALA A 428 -9.92 9.30 -16.75
CA ALA A 428 -9.76 7.90 -17.10
C ALA A 428 -8.76 7.19 -16.18
N ARG A 429 -7.59 7.80 -15.95
CA ARG A 429 -6.57 7.26 -15.04
C ARG A 429 -7.13 7.01 -13.64
N LEU A 430 -7.85 7.98 -13.07
CA LEU A 430 -8.44 7.88 -11.73
C LEU A 430 -9.51 6.77 -11.65
N MET A 431 -10.41 6.68 -12.65
CA MET A 431 -11.42 5.60 -12.68
C MET A 431 -10.80 4.21 -12.83
N ARG A 432 -9.74 4.08 -13.64
CA ARG A 432 -9.01 2.82 -13.79
C ARG A 432 -8.30 2.41 -12.50
N GLN A 433 -7.78 3.37 -11.75
CA GLN A 433 -7.14 3.12 -10.45
C GLN A 433 -8.18 2.65 -9.42
N TYR A 434 -9.33 3.32 -9.35
CA TYR A 434 -10.45 2.93 -8.50
C TYR A 434 -10.91 1.48 -8.75
N LEU A 435 -11.23 1.13 -9.99
CA LEU A 435 -11.70 -0.22 -10.32
C LEU A 435 -10.64 -1.31 -10.11
N ARG A 436 -9.35 -0.96 -10.21
CA ARG A 436 -8.25 -1.87 -9.88
C ARG A 436 -8.20 -2.15 -8.37
N ASN A 437 -8.32 -1.11 -7.56
CA ASN A 437 -8.26 -1.21 -6.10
C ASN A 437 -9.49 -1.94 -5.53
N ALA A 438 -10.66 -1.71 -6.11
CA ALA A 438 -11.90 -2.33 -5.67
C ALA A 438 -11.99 -3.85 -5.95
N GLY A 439 -11.05 -4.46 -6.70
CA GLY A 439 -10.90 -5.92 -6.78
C GLY A 439 -12.01 -6.70 -7.51
N GLY A 440 -12.96 -6.04 -8.17
CA GLY A 440 -14.18 -6.66 -8.70
C GLY A 440 -14.18 -7.05 -10.19
N LEU A 441 -13.15 -6.72 -10.97
CA LEU A 441 -13.12 -7.04 -12.41
C LEU A 441 -12.70 -8.51 -12.63
N GLN A 442 -13.69 -9.41 -12.70
CA GLN A 442 -13.45 -10.80 -13.13
C GLN A 442 -12.89 -10.85 -14.56
N ASN A 443 -12.16 -11.92 -14.92
CA ASN A 443 -11.46 -12.13 -16.20
C ASN A 443 -12.26 -11.82 -17.50
N ILE A 444 -13.58 -11.67 -17.44
CA ILE A 444 -14.41 -11.34 -18.60
C ILE A 444 -14.51 -9.84 -18.87
N TRP A 445 -14.34 -8.98 -17.86
CA TRP A 445 -14.41 -7.53 -17.98
C TRP A 445 -13.01 -6.96 -17.93
N VAL A 446 -12.56 -6.40 -19.04
CA VAL A 446 -11.20 -5.87 -19.15
C VAL A 446 -11.22 -4.39 -19.44
N GLN A 447 -10.30 -3.66 -18.82
CA GLN A 447 -10.10 -2.26 -19.15
C GLN A 447 -9.66 -2.13 -20.62
N ALA A 448 -10.12 -1.07 -21.28
CA ALA A 448 -9.68 -0.74 -22.63
C ALA A 448 -8.15 -0.71 -22.74
N GLN A 449 -7.62 -1.10 -23.90
CA GLN A 449 -6.17 -1.10 -24.15
C GLN A 449 -5.59 0.30 -24.11
N ASP A 450 -6.32 1.29 -24.66
CA ASP A 450 -5.94 2.69 -24.56
C ASP A 450 -6.08 3.17 -23.09
N PRO A 451 -4.98 3.61 -22.45
CA PRO A 451 -5.02 4.09 -21.07
C PRO A 451 -5.82 5.40 -20.90
N GLN A 452 -6.07 6.14 -21.99
CA GLN A 452 -6.88 7.36 -21.97
C GLN A 452 -8.38 7.08 -22.04
N VAL A 453 -8.76 5.84 -22.36
CA VAL A 453 -10.16 5.43 -22.43
C VAL A 453 -10.59 4.81 -21.11
N ALA A 454 -11.66 5.38 -20.54
CA ALA A 454 -12.27 4.98 -19.28
C ALA A 454 -13.41 3.97 -19.52
N ASP A 455 -13.16 2.90 -20.28
CA ASP A 455 -14.17 1.91 -20.64
C ASP A 455 -13.76 0.49 -20.22
N LEU A 456 -14.76 -0.33 -19.91
CA LEU A 456 -14.62 -1.77 -19.73
C LEU A 456 -15.22 -2.51 -20.93
N GLU A 457 -14.50 -3.47 -21.46
CA GLU A 457 -14.96 -4.33 -22.54
C GLU A 457 -15.23 -5.75 -22.04
N ASN A 458 -16.38 -6.31 -22.40
CA ASN A 458 -16.71 -7.69 -22.13
C ASN A 458 -16.07 -8.60 -23.19
N ARG A 459 -15.07 -9.41 -22.82
CA ARG A 459 -14.37 -10.30 -23.76
C ARG A 459 -15.27 -11.36 -24.41
N ARG A 460 -16.43 -11.66 -23.83
CA ARG A 460 -17.36 -12.68 -24.36
C ARG A 460 -18.40 -12.09 -25.30
N THR A 461 -18.90 -10.89 -25.00
CA THR A 461 -20.03 -10.30 -25.73
C THR A 461 -19.64 -9.09 -26.57
N GLY A 462 -18.45 -8.50 -26.37
CA GLY A 462 -18.03 -7.27 -27.03
C GLY A 462 -18.65 -5.99 -26.46
N MET A 463 -19.56 -6.11 -25.49
CA MET A 463 -20.24 -4.99 -24.85
C MET A 463 -19.25 -4.06 -24.13
N VAL A 464 -19.47 -2.75 -24.25
CA VAL A 464 -18.60 -1.73 -23.67
C VAL A 464 -19.35 -0.91 -22.62
N LEU A 465 -18.80 -0.87 -21.41
CA LEU A 465 -19.31 -0.09 -20.29
C LEU A 465 -18.41 1.12 -20.05
N PRO A 466 -18.88 2.36 -20.27
CA PRO A 466 -18.18 3.53 -19.82
C PRO A 466 -18.07 3.49 -18.30
N MET A 467 -16.87 3.66 -17.76
CA MET A 467 -16.65 3.80 -16.31
C MET A 467 -17.30 5.09 -15.80
N ARG A 468 -17.47 6.09 -16.68
CA ARG A 468 -18.14 7.37 -16.39
C ARG A 468 -18.95 7.85 -17.59
N ALA A 469 -20.23 8.17 -17.39
CA ALA A 469 -21.07 8.82 -18.40
C ALA A 469 -22.23 9.58 -17.76
N ALA A 470 -22.59 10.75 -18.29
CA ALA A 470 -23.72 11.58 -17.82
C ALA A 470 -23.72 11.90 -16.28
N GLY A 471 -22.52 11.99 -15.68
CA GLY A 471 -22.32 12.19 -14.24
C GLY A 471 -22.53 10.93 -13.38
N PHE A 472 -22.79 9.79 -14.01
CA PHE A 472 -22.81 8.48 -13.37
C PHE A 472 -21.43 7.83 -13.44
N HIS A 473 -21.03 7.21 -12.34
CA HIS A 473 -19.76 6.53 -12.16
C HIS A 473 -20.02 5.06 -11.88
N LEU A 474 -19.35 4.19 -12.62
CA LEU A 474 -19.39 2.76 -12.38
C LEU A 474 -18.81 2.49 -10.99
N GLN A 475 -19.54 1.73 -10.20
CA GLN A 475 -19.17 1.30 -8.86
C GLN A 475 -18.50 -0.08 -8.92
N GLU A 476 -17.96 -0.55 -7.79
CA GLU A 476 -17.38 -1.89 -7.71
C GLU A 476 -18.40 -2.94 -8.24
N PRO A 477 -18.03 -3.74 -9.25
CA PRO A 477 -18.87 -4.80 -9.76
C PRO A 477 -19.26 -5.78 -8.67
N LYS A 478 -20.56 -6.15 -8.58
CA LYS A 478 -20.98 -7.20 -7.64
C LYS A 478 -20.57 -8.59 -8.12
N ASP A 479 -20.62 -8.77 -9.44
CA ASP A 479 -20.12 -9.95 -10.15
C ASP A 479 -20.00 -9.64 -11.66
N SER A 480 -19.70 -10.67 -12.46
CA SER A 480 -19.57 -10.59 -13.91
C SER A 480 -20.82 -10.13 -14.67
N GLN A 481 -22.00 -10.14 -14.04
CA GLN A 481 -23.28 -9.82 -14.68
C GLN A 481 -23.98 -8.61 -14.06
N ARG A 482 -23.68 -8.27 -12.80
CA ARG A 482 -24.37 -7.23 -12.03
C ARG A 482 -23.44 -6.07 -11.71
N MET A 483 -23.69 -4.98 -12.42
CA MET A 483 -22.99 -3.70 -12.31
C MET A 483 -23.88 -2.66 -11.66
N MET A 484 -23.26 -1.62 -11.09
CA MET A 484 -23.97 -0.49 -10.50
C MET A 484 -23.32 0.81 -10.92
N TYR A 485 -24.13 1.79 -11.27
CA TYR A 485 -23.70 3.17 -11.52
C TYR A 485 -24.25 4.07 -10.42
N ARG A 486 -23.45 5.04 -9.98
CA ARG A 486 -23.86 6.03 -8.98
C ARG A 486 -23.65 7.44 -9.54
N ASP A 487 -24.64 8.29 -9.39
CA ASP A 487 -24.49 9.72 -9.56
C ASP A 487 -23.91 10.32 -8.29
N LEU A 488 -22.72 10.94 -8.40
CA LEU A 488 -22.02 11.50 -7.24
C LEU A 488 -22.70 12.75 -6.67
N MET A 489 -23.48 13.48 -7.49
CA MET A 489 -24.21 14.67 -7.04
C MET A 489 -25.46 14.30 -6.25
N THR A 490 -26.27 13.38 -6.79
CA THR A 490 -27.60 13.07 -6.24
C THR A 490 -27.62 11.81 -5.37
N GLY A 491 -26.58 10.98 -5.43
CA GLY A 491 -26.56 9.66 -4.82
C GLY A 491 -27.41 8.62 -5.56
N GLN A 492 -28.07 8.98 -6.68
CA GLN A 492 -28.91 8.06 -7.43
C GLN A 492 -28.10 6.86 -7.92
N GLN A 493 -28.64 5.65 -7.70
CA GLN A 493 -28.03 4.40 -8.15
C GLN A 493 -28.83 3.75 -9.27
N LEU A 494 -28.13 3.33 -10.32
CA LEU A 494 -28.67 2.59 -11.45
C LEU A 494 -28.06 1.19 -11.46
N GLY A 495 -28.90 0.17 -11.62
CA GLY A 495 -28.43 -1.22 -11.68
C GLY A 495 -28.38 -1.70 -13.12
N LEU A 496 -27.27 -2.28 -13.55
CA LEU A 496 -27.13 -2.89 -14.86
C LEU A 496 -26.92 -4.40 -14.69
N THR A 497 -27.77 -5.19 -15.33
CA THR A 497 -27.68 -6.65 -15.36
C THR A 497 -27.47 -7.13 -16.79
N THR A 498 -26.49 -7.99 -17.01
CA THR A 498 -26.06 -8.40 -18.36
C THR A 498 -26.00 -9.92 -18.48
N GLY A 499 -26.04 -10.45 -19.71
CA GLY A 499 -25.90 -11.90 -19.89
C GLY A 499 -27.17 -12.70 -19.57
N LEU A 500 -28.33 -12.04 -19.53
CA LEU A 500 -29.61 -12.68 -19.22
C LEU A 500 -30.13 -13.48 -20.41
N LYS A 501 -30.88 -14.54 -20.14
CA LYS A 501 -31.64 -15.25 -21.17
C LYS A 501 -32.84 -14.39 -21.61
N ILE A 502 -33.08 -14.36 -22.92
CA ILE A 502 -34.26 -13.73 -23.50
C ILE A 502 -35.47 -14.62 -23.15
N PRO A 503 -36.50 -14.11 -22.45
CA PRO A 503 -37.73 -14.85 -22.18
C PRO A 503 -38.51 -15.13 -23.46
N GLU A 504 -39.32 -16.20 -23.42
CA GLU A 504 -40.11 -16.68 -24.56
C GLU A 504 -41.19 -15.68 -25.03
N SER A 505 -41.65 -14.78 -24.16
CA SER A 505 -42.64 -13.76 -24.50
C SER A 505 -42.50 -12.47 -23.69
N ASP A 506 -43.17 -11.41 -24.17
CA ASP A 506 -43.28 -10.13 -23.48
C ASP A 506 -44.05 -10.26 -22.15
N GLU A 507 -45.08 -11.11 -22.07
CA GLU A 507 -45.80 -11.42 -20.83
C GLU A 507 -44.91 -12.12 -19.80
N ALA A 508 -44.05 -13.04 -20.25
CA ALA A 508 -43.08 -13.71 -19.40
C ALA A 508 -42.05 -12.71 -18.84
N GLN A 509 -41.57 -11.78 -19.68
CA GLN A 509 -40.69 -10.69 -19.24
C GLN A 509 -41.38 -9.77 -18.23
N GLU A 510 -42.63 -9.39 -18.46
CA GLU A 510 -43.38 -8.53 -17.52
C GLU A 510 -43.56 -9.21 -16.17
N LYS A 511 -43.93 -10.49 -16.16
CA LYS A 511 -44.05 -11.28 -14.94
C LYS A 511 -42.72 -11.35 -14.17
N LEU A 512 -41.61 -11.54 -14.87
CA LEU A 512 -40.27 -11.56 -14.26
C LEU A 512 -39.92 -10.21 -13.62
N LEU A 513 -40.12 -9.10 -14.34
CA LEU A 513 -39.83 -7.76 -13.82
C LEU A 513 -40.72 -7.38 -12.63
N ARG A 514 -42.03 -7.67 -12.70
CA ARG A 514 -42.96 -7.48 -11.57
C ARG A 514 -42.54 -8.29 -10.35
N THR A 515 -42.17 -9.56 -10.56
CA THR A 515 -41.68 -10.43 -9.48
C THR A 515 -40.39 -9.87 -8.86
N ALA A 516 -39.48 -9.33 -9.66
CA ALA A 516 -38.25 -8.70 -9.15
C ALA A 516 -38.56 -7.43 -8.33
N LEU A 517 -39.44 -6.55 -8.84
CA LEU A 517 -39.91 -5.36 -8.11
C LEU A 517 -40.49 -5.73 -6.74
N GLU A 518 -41.36 -6.72 -6.69
CA GLU A 518 -42.05 -7.11 -5.46
C GLU A 518 -41.16 -7.87 -4.49
N LYS A 519 -40.41 -8.88 -4.96
CA LYS A 519 -39.64 -9.78 -4.09
C LYS A 519 -38.28 -9.22 -3.73
N GLN A 520 -37.57 -8.62 -4.68
CA GLN A 520 -36.19 -8.15 -4.46
C GLN A 520 -36.17 -6.69 -4.00
N PHE A 521 -37.01 -5.84 -4.59
CA PHE A 521 -36.99 -4.40 -4.32
C PHE A 521 -38.09 -3.94 -3.35
N ARG A 522 -38.99 -4.83 -2.94
CA ARG A 522 -40.10 -4.55 -2.00
C ARG A 522 -41.01 -3.40 -2.48
N LEU A 523 -41.22 -3.34 -3.80
CA LEU A 523 -42.07 -2.37 -4.48
C LEU A 523 -43.29 -3.08 -5.08
N LYS A 524 -44.50 -2.55 -4.86
CA LYS A 524 -45.70 -2.96 -5.58
C LYS A 524 -45.65 -2.37 -6.99
N ALA A 525 -45.72 -3.23 -8.00
CA ALA A 525 -45.71 -2.81 -9.40
C ALA A 525 -47.13 -2.48 -9.88
N GLY A 526 -47.34 -1.22 -10.26
CA GLY A 526 -48.60 -0.70 -10.79
C GLY A 526 -48.69 -0.79 -12.32
N SER A 527 -49.16 0.29 -12.95
CA SER A 527 -49.33 0.38 -14.40
C SER A 527 -47.99 0.28 -15.15
N LEU A 528 -48.00 -0.31 -16.35
CA LEU A 528 -46.83 -0.45 -17.22
C LEU A 528 -47.02 0.39 -18.48
N LYS A 529 -46.01 1.19 -18.81
CA LYS A 529 -45.88 1.91 -20.07
C LYS A 529 -44.70 1.35 -20.87
N LYS A 530 -44.97 0.94 -22.12
CA LYS A 530 -43.95 0.41 -23.06
C LYS A 530 -43.62 1.45 -24.13
N ARG A 531 -42.34 1.59 -24.46
CA ARG A 531 -41.79 2.46 -25.52
C ARG A 531 -40.64 1.75 -26.24
N SER A 532 -40.36 2.16 -27.47
CA SER A 532 -39.14 1.76 -28.18
C SER A 532 -37.93 2.52 -27.62
N PHE A 533 -36.78 1.88 -27.60
CA PHE A 533 -35.51 2.49 -27.22
C PHE A 533 -34.46 2.21 -28.30
N THR A 534 -33.77 3.24 -28.76
CA THR A 534 -32.70 3.09 -29.77
C THR A 534 -31.36 2.93 -29.05
N ALA A 535 -30.91 1.69 -28.93
CA ALA A 535 -29.62 1.36 -28.33
C ALA A 535 -28.46 1.72 -29.28
N GLN A 536 -27.37 2.28 -28.72
CA GLN A 536 -26.13 2.48 -29.45
C GLN A 536 -25.38 1.16 -29.62
N THR A 537 -24.71 0.99 -30.76
CA THR A 537 -23.85 -0.16 -31.07
C THR A 537 -22.46 0.29 -31.44
N ARG A 538 -21.47 -0.61 -31.28
CA ARG A 538 -20.18 -0.46 -31.96
C ARG A 538 -20.38 -0.49 -33.48
N SER A 539 -19.48 0.17 -34.21
CA SER A 539 -19.52 0.20 -35.67
C SER A 539 -19.30 -1.21 -36.24
N GLY A 540 -20.24 -1.70 -37.06
CA GLY A 540 -20.12 -2.98 -37.76
C GLY A 540 -20.97 -4.13 -37.20
N ASP A 541 -21.56 -3.97 -36.00
CA ASP A 541 -22.41 -5.00 -35.39
C ASP A 541 -23.89 -4.89 -35.80
N ARG A 542 -24.62 -6.02 -35.71
CA ARG A 542 -26.07 -6.05 -35.93
C ARG A 542 -26.76 -5.20 -34.86
N ARG A 543 -27.65 -4.29 -35.28
CA ARG A 543 -28.42 -3.43 -34.37
C ARG A 543 -29.21 -4.28 -33.36
N PRO A 544 -29.01 -4.10 -32.05
CA PRO A 544 -29.75 -4.77 -31.01
C PRO A 544 -31.15 -4.16 -30.89
N GLU A 545 -32.06 -4.95 -30.33
CA GLU A 545 -33.45 -4.56 -30.16
C GLU A 545 -33.65 -3.95 -28.77
N GLY A 546 -33.90 -2.64 -28.73
CA GLY A 546 -34.08 -1.88 -27.50
C GLY A 546 -35.54 -1.58 -27.17
N ARG A 547 -35.90 -1.75 -25.89
CA ARG A 547 -37.21 -1.41 -25.32
C ARG A 547 -37.04 -0.60 -24.04
N GLU A 548 -37.95 0.33 -23.79
CA GLU A 548 -38.07 1.06 -22.52
C GLU A 548 -39.40 0.72 -21.87
N TRP A 549 -39.34 0.14 -20.66
CA TRP A 549 -40.51 -0.26 -19.88
C TRP A 549 -40.53 0.51 -18.57
N THR A 550 -41.58 1.30 -18.34
CA THR A 550 -41.75 2.11 -17.13
C THR A 550 -42.91 1.58 -16.30
N PHE A 551 -42.63 1.17 -15.06
CA PHE A 551 -43.64 0.81 -14.07
C PHE A 551 -43.90 1.97 -13.13
N GLU A 552 -45.16 2.26 -12.85
CA GLU A 552 -45.52 2.99 -11.63
C GLU A 552 -45.30 2.08 -10.43
N VAL A 553 -44.74 2.61 -9.34
CA VAL A 553 -44.45 1.80 -8.15
C VAL A 553 -44.87 2.51 -6.88
N SER A 554 -45.20 1.69 -5.87
CA SER A 554 -45.41 2.14 -4.50
C SER A 554 -44.68 1.21 -3.53
N PRO A 555 -44.18 1.72 -2.38
CA PRO A 555 -43.53 0.87 -1.40
C PRO A 555 -44.51 -0.15 -0.80
N GLN A 556 -44.05 -1.38 -0.55
CA GLN A 556 -44.86 -2.40 0.13
C GLN A 556 -45.10 -2.06 1.61
N GLU A 557 -44.14 -1.41 2.26
CA GLU A 557 -44.22 -0.91 3.64
C GLU A 557 -43.83 0.57 3.68
N SER A 558 -44.67 1.40 4.32
CA SER A 558 -44.38 2.83 4.48
C SER A 558 -43.42 3.03 5.66
N ARG A 559 -42.21 3.52 5.37
CA ARG A 559 -41.27 3.97 6.41
C ARG A 559 -41.28 5.50 6.46
N PRO A 560 -41.44 6.12 7.64
CA PRO A 560 -41.35 7.57 7.78
C PRO A 560 -39.97 8.08 7.33
N GLY A 561 -39.95 9.08 6.44
CA GLY A 561 -38.73 9.81 6.07
C GLY A 561 -37.96 9.33 4.84
N ALA A 562 -38.37 8.26 4.15
CA ALA A 562 -37.69 7.82 2.93
C ALA A 562 -38.29 8.47 1.67
N ALA A 563 -37.45 9.07 0.81
CA ALA A 563 -37.87 9.51 -0.51
C ALA A 563 -38.26 8.28 -1.34
N HIS A 564 -39.55 8.13 -1.64
CA HIS A 564 -40.07 6.97 -2.35
C HIS A 564 -40.00 7.17 -3.86
N ALA A 565 -39.38 6.20 -4.54
CA ALA A 565 -39.45 6.12 -6.00
C ALA A 565 -40.92 6.03 -6.43
N LYS A 566 -41.31 6.85 -7.41
CA LYS A 566 -42.65 6.83 -7.99
C LYS A 566 -42.73 5.92 -9.20
N ARG A 567 -41.60 5.75 -9.90
CA ARG A 567 -41.48 4.96 -11.12
C ARG A 567 -40.19 4.15 -11.11
N VAL A 568 -40.22 2.98 -11.76
CA VAL A 568 -39.02 2.23 -12.12
C VAL A 568 -38.99 2.08 -13.64
N VAL A 569 -37.88 2.50 -14.24
CA VAL A 569 -37.64 2.44 -15.69
C VAL A 569 -36.63 1.34 -15.97
N PHE A 570 -36.93 0.51 -16.97
CA PHE A 570 -36.06 -0.53 -17.48
C PHE A 570 -35.75 -0.26 -18.94
N TRP A 571 -34.47 -0.07 -19.27
CA TRP A 571 -33.98 -0.15 -20.65
C TRP A 571 -33.49 -1.57 -20.89
N ILE A 572 -34.20 -2.28 -21.76
CA ILE A 572 -34.01 -3.71 -22.06
C ILE A 572 -33.46 -3.80 -23.47
N VAL A 573 -32.28 -4.40 -23.62
CA VAL A 573 -31.61 -4.52 -24.92
C VAL A 573 -31.26 -5.98 -25.18
N ASP A 574 -31.74 -6.50 -26.32
CA ASP A 574 -31.49 -7.86 -26.78
C ASP A 574 -30.44 -7.84 -27.89
N GLN A 575 -29.40 -8.66 -27.73
CA GLN A 575 -28.33 -8.84 -28.69
C GLN A 575 -28.02 -10.34 -28.85
N GLY A 576 -28.29 -10.88 -30.03
CA GLY A 576 -28.18 -12.31 -30.28
C GLY A 576 -29.07 -13.13 -29.33
N ALA A 577 -28.48 -14.03 -28.55
CA ALA A 577 -29.18 -14.86 -27.56
C ALA A 577 -29.15 -14.28 -26.13
N SER A 578 -28.65 -13.06 -25.95
CA SER A 578 -28.45 -12.45 -24.64
C SER A 578 -29.21 -11.15 -24.47
N ARG A 579 -29.53 -10.83 -23.22
CA ARG A 579 -30.23 -9.61 -22.81
C ARG A 579 -29.43 -8.86 -21.76
N ALA A 580 -29.41 -7.54 -21.90
CA ALA A 580 -28.96 -6.60 -20.88
C ALA A 580 -30.12 -5.70 -20.43
N ILE A 581 -30.13 -5.34 -19.15
CA ILE A 581 -31.18 -4.52 -18.53
C ILE A 581 -30.53 -3.46 -17.64
N LEU A 582 -30.68 -2.19 -18.00
CA LEU A 582 -30.40 -1.07 -17.11
C LEU A 582 -31.70 -0.69 -16.39
N ARG A 583 -31.64 -0.57 -15.06
CA ARG A 583 -32.76 -0.25 -14.19
C ARG A 583 -32.49 1.04 -13.42
N ALA A 584 -33.42 2.00 -13.53
CA ALA A 584 -33.47 3.22 -12.73
C ALA A 584 -34.72 3.27 -11.85
N SER A 585 -34.55 3.54 -10.55
CA SER A 585 -35.65 4.00 -9.70
C SER A 585 -35.67 5.52 -9.72
N VAL A 586 -36.80 6.13 -10.08
CA VAL A 586 -36.90 7.57 -10.32
C VAL A 586 -38.13 8.18 -9.62
N SER A 587 -37.94 9.37 -9.08
CA SER A 587 -38.97 10.16 -8.40
C SER A 587 -39.42 11.36 -9.25
N SER A 588 -38.58 11.79 -10.19
CA SER A 588 -38.78 12.96 -11.04
C SER A 588 -38.51 12.67 -12.52
N LEU A 589 -39.02 13.53 -13.42
CA LEU A 589 -38.68 13.44 -14.85
C LEU A 589 -37.20 13.71 -15.10
N ARG A 590 -36.59 14.64 -14.33
CA ARG A 590 -35.17 14.98 -14.44
C ARG A 590 -34.26 13.78 -14.18
N GLU A 591 -34.56 12.99 -13.15
CA GLU A 591 -33.84 11.73 -12.86
C GLU A 591 -33.99 10.72 -13.99
N GLN A 592 -35.18 10.59 -14.58
CA GLN A 592 -35.40 9.72 -15.73
C GLN A 592 -34.56 10.16 -16.93
N THR A 593 -34.57 11.44 -17.27
CA THR A 593 -33.77 11.97 -18.39
C THR A 593 -32.28 11.74 -18.18
N ARG A 594 -31.76 11.92 -16.96
CA ARG A 594 -30.35 11.63 -16.65
C ARG A 594 -30.02 10.14 -16.76
N ALA A 595 -30.88 9.27 -16.25
CA ALA A 595 -30.70 7.83 -16.38
C ALA A 595 -30.77 7.37 -17.84
N GLU A 596 -31.63 7.99 -18.65
CA GLU A 596 -31.72 7.76 -20.09
C GLU A 596 -30.44 8.17 -20.83
N GLN A 597 -29.80 9.29 -20.45
CA GLN A 597 -28.50 9.68 -21.00
C GLN A 597 -27.42 8.63 -20.74
N LEU A 598 -27.41 7.99 -19.56
CA LEU A 598 -26.52 6.85 -19.32
C LEU A 598 -26.90 5.68 -20.22
N ALA A 599 -28.19 5.32 -20.31
CA ALA A 599 -28.66 4.24 -21.17
C ALA A 599 -28.22 4.42 -22.63
N GLN A 600 -28.25 5.65 -23.13
CA GLN A 600 -27.80 6.02 -24.48
C GLN A 600 -26.27 5.97 -24.63
N ALA A 601 -25.51 6.24 -23.57
CA ALA A 601 -24.03 6.20 -23.60
C ALA A 601 -23.46 4.77 -23.51
N LEU A 602 -24.25 3.80 -23.06
CA LEU A 602 -23.86 2.39 -23.08
C LEU A 602 -23.80 1.90 -24.53
N SER A 603 -22.70 1.24 -24.91
CA SER A 603 -22.61 0.51 -26.17
C SER A 603 -23.02 -0.94 -25.90
N TRP A 604 -24.21 -1.29 -26.37
CA TRP A 604 -24.94 -2.49 -25.97
C TRP A 604 -24.52 -3.76 -26.71
#